data_AF-A0A0E0FZ98-F1
#
_entry.id   AF-A0A0E0FZ98-F1
#
_cell.length_a   1.000
_cell.length_b   1.000
_cell.length_c   1.000
_cell.angle_alpha   90.00
_cell.angle_beta   90.00
_cell.angle_gamma   90.00
#
_symmetry.space_group_name_H-M   'P 1'
#
loop_
_entity.id
_entity.type
_entity.pdbx_description
1 polymer ?
#
loop_
_entity_poly.entity_id
_entity_poly.type
_entity_poly.pdbx_seq_one_letter_code
_entity_poly.pdbx_strand_id
1 'polypeptide(L)'
;MEKKSSAAPCDITQFQLLIFGIRDNMAPDNLIIALTPKNDRWKIKVKVTRLWDAVNPTMADDFYGIQMIVLDAEGNSIRVKVK
;
A
#
# COMPACT_ATOMS: atom_id res chain seq x y z
N MET A 1 11.95 24.00 -31.37
CA MET A 1 11.82 22.52 -31.39
C MET A 1 11.54 22.06 -29.97
N GLU A 2 10.27 21.91 -29.61
CA GLU A 2 9.88 21.43 -28.28
C GLU A 2 9.90 19.90 -28.27
N LYS A 3 10.73 19.30 -27.43
CA LYS A 3 10.73 17.84 -27.22
C LYS A 3 9.49 17.47 -26.42
N LYS A 4 8.50 16.88 -27.08
CA LYS A 4 7.42 16.13 -26.42
C LYS A 4 8.04 14.92 -25.71
N SER A 5 8.23 15.01 -24.40
CA SER A 5 8.57 13.87 -23.56
C SER A 5 7.32 13.00 -23.41
N SER A 6 7.25 11.94 -24.21
CA SER A 6 6.24 10.90 -24.10
C SER A 6 6.60 10.01 -22.92
N ALA A 7 6.14 10.37 -21.72
CA ALA A 7 6.15 9.46 -20.59
C ALA A 7 5.23 8.28 -20.91
N ALA A 8 5.81 7.08 -21.01
CA ALA A 8 5.02 5.87 -21.17
C ALA A 8 4.05 5.74 -19.97
N PRO A 9 2.82 5.24 -20.18
CA PRO A 9 1.94 4.93 -19.06
C PRO A 9 2.65 3.89 -18.20
N CYS A 10 3.00 4.27 -16.97
CA CYS A 10 3.47 3.34 -15.95
C CYS A 10 2.40 2.25 -15.82
N ASP A 11 2.72 1.05 -16.27
CA ASP A 11 1.82 -0.10 -16.24
C ASP A 11 1.79 -0.61 -14.79
N ILE A 12 0.90 -0.01 -13.99
CA ILE A 12 0.73 -0.24 -12.54
C ILE A 12 0.09 -1.64 -12.28
N THR A 13 -0.18 -2.42 -13.32
CA THR A 13 -1.10 -3.56 -13.26
C THR A 13 -0.53 -4.83 -12.61
N GLN A 14 0.77 -4.90 -12.25
CA GLN A 14 1.37 -6.18 -11.87
C GLN A 14 2.33 -6.18 -10.67
N PHE A 15 2.11 -5.34 -9.67
CA PHE A 15 2.73 -5.55 -8.35
C PHE A 15 1.83 -6.42 -7.47
N GLN A 16 1.95 -7.75 -7.64
CA GLN A 16 1.58 -8.68 -6.57
C GLN A 16 2.55 -8.44 -5.41
N LEU A 17 2.12 -7.68 -4.41
CA LEU A 17 2.86 -7.50 -3.16
C LEU A 17 2.92 -8.86 -2.45
N LEU A 18 4.01 -9.59 -2.68
CA LEU A 18 4.35 -10.84 -2.01
C LEU A 18 4.79 -10.49 -0.58
N ILE A 19 3.83 -10.36 0.34
CA ILE A 19 4.13 -10.21 1.76
C ILE A 19 4.68 -11.55 2.26
N PHE A 20 6.01 -11.66 2.27
CA PHE A 20 6.73 -12.79 2.88
C PHE A 20 6.45 -12.82 4.40
N GLY A 21 5.98 -13.96 4.89
CA GLY A 21 6.04 -14.30 6.31
C GLY A 21 4.75 -14.77 6.95
N ILE A 22 4.10 -15.83 6.42
CA ILE A 22 3.12 -16.60 7.20
C ILE A 22 3.74 -17.97 7.48
N ARG A 23 4.48 -18.07 8.60
CA ARG A 23 4.61 -19.34 9.33
C ARG A 23 3.79 -19.18 10.61
N ASP A 24 2.66 -19.89 10.60
CA ASP A 24 1.92 -20.51 11.71
C ASP A 24 1.64 -19.67 12.98
N ASN A 25 0.35 -19.58 13.32
CA ASN A 25 -0.27 -18.84 14.46
C ASN A 25 -0.47 -17.33 14.32
N MET A 26 -1.14 -16.86 13.26
CA MET A 26 -1.63 -15.47 13.21
C MET A 26 -3.16 -15.40 13.31
N ALA A 27 -3.63 -14.38 14.03
CA ALA A 27 -5.04 -14.12 14.36
C ALA A 27 -5.96 -14.11 13.11
N PRO A 28 -7.28 -14.36 13.26
CA PRO A 28 -8.22 -14.28 12.15
C PRO A 28 -8.15 -12.91 11.46
N ASP A 29 -8.40 -12.90 10.14
CA ASP A 29 -8.39 -11.68 9.33
C ASP A 29 -9.49 -10.74 9.85
N ASN A 30 -9.10 -9.53 10.28
CA ASN A 30 -10.01 -8.50 10.76
C ASN A 30 -10.43 -7.58 9.61
N LEU A 31 -11.59 -6.94 9.78
CA LEU A 31 -12.01 -5.80 8.95
C LEU A 31 -11.23 -4.56 9.35
N ILE A 32 -11.14 -3.59 8.44
CA ILE A 32 -10.44 -2.32 8.70
C ILE A 32 -11.06 -1.58 9.88
N ILE A 33 -12.38 -1.64 10.04
CA ILE A 33 -13.11 -0.97 11.13
C ILE A 33 -12.78 -1.51 12.53
N ALA A 34 -12.23 -2.72 12.61
CA ALA A 34 -11.85 -3.35 13.87
C ALA A 34 -10.40 -3.00 14.28
N LEU A 35 -9.66 -2.29 13.42
CA LEU A 35 -8.31 -1.83 13.74
C LEU A 35 -8.36 -0.78 14.85
N THR A 36 -7.63 -1.04 15.93
CA THR A 36 -7.50 -0.10 17.03
C THR A 36 -6.02 0.11 17.36
N PRO A 37 -5.60 1.34 17.74
CA PRO A 37 -4.19 1.60 18.07
C PRO A 37 -3.65 0.81 19.27
N LYS A 38 -4.53 0.19 20.07
CA LYS A 38 -4.14 -0.56 21.27
C LYS A 38 -3.84 -2.03 21.00
N ASN A 39 -4.19 -2.53 19.82
CA ASN A 39 -3.92 -3.91 19.45
C ASN A 39 -2.72 -3.95 18.51
N ASP A 40 -1.59 -4.42 19.02
CA ASP A 40 -0.34 -4.51 18.25
C ASP A 40 -0.29 -5.74 17.34
N ARG A 41 -1.21 -6.70 17.53
CA ARG A 41 -1.27 -7.95 16.76
C ARG A 41 -2.60 -8.04 16.02
N TRP A 42 -2.55 -7.69 14.74
CA TRP A 42 -3.70 -7.79 13.85
C TRP A 42 -3.25 -8.26 12.48
N LYS A 43 -4.22 -8.77 11.72
CA LYS A 43 -4.10 -9.12 10.32
C LYS A 43 -5.36 -8.65 9.63
N ILE A 44 -5.22 -8.13 8.41
CA ILE A 44 -6.35 -7.75 7.55
C ILE A 44 -6.14 -8.36 6.18
N LYS A 45 -7.23 -8.71 5.52
CA LYS A 45 -7.23 -9.14 4.12
C LYS A 45 -7.84 -8.04 3.27
N VAL A 46 -7.05 -7.49 2.35
CA VAL A 46 -7.42 -6.28 1.60
C VAL A 46 -7.00 -6.36 0.14
N LYS A 47 -7.68 -5.59 -0.71
CA LYS A 47 -7.30 -5.30 -2.09
C LYS A 47 -6.67 -3.92 -2.15
N VAL A 48 -5.51 -3.80 -2.80
CA VAL A 48 -4.93 -2.48 -3.13
C VAL A 48 -5.72 -1.87 -4.27
N THR A 49 -6.17 -0.62 -4.10
CA THR A 49 -6.98 0.11 -5.11
C THR A 49 -6.22 1.26 -5.75
N ARG A 50 -5.25 1.85 -5.03
CA ARG A 50 -4.33 2.87 -5.54
C ARG A 50 -2.97 2.69 -4.87
N LEU A 51 -1.90 2.91 -5.62
CA LEU A 51 -0.52 2.84 -5.14
C LEU A 51 0.28 3.97 -5.82
N TRP A 52 1.10 4.69 -5.05
CA TRP A 52 1.99 5.72 -5.56
C TRP A 52 3.20 5.92 -4.65
N ASP A 53 4.29 6.43 -5.22
CA ASP A 53 5.48 6.77 -4.46
C ASP A 53 5.20 7.90 -3.46
N ALA A 54 5.71 7.74 -2.24
CA ALA A 54 5.67 8.82 -1.29
C ALA A 54 6.67 9.89 -1.73
N VAL A 55 6.20 11.11 -1.98
CA VAL A 55 7.06 12.21 -2.38
C VAL A 55 7.74 12.82 -1.14
N ASN A 56 9.08 12.86 -1.14
CA ASN A 56 9.85 13.69 -0.23
C ASN A 56 10.31 14.95 -0.96
N PRO A 57 9.77 16.15 -0.63
CA PRO A 57 10.18 17.38 -1.30
C PRO A 57 11.62 17.81 -0.98
N THR A 58 12.26 17.20 0.03
CA THR A 58 13.58 17.62 0.55
C THR A 58 14.72 16.69 0.14
N MET A 59 14.42 15.45 -0.27
CA MET A 59 15.42 14.47 -0.70
C MET A 59 14.93 13.81 -1.99
N ALA A 60 15.42 14.30 -3.12
CA ALA A 60 14.93 13.90 -4.44
C ALA A 60 15.43 12.52 -4.89
N ASP A 61 16.51 12.00 -4.27
CA ASP A 61 17.22 10.82 -4.76
C ASP A 61 17.07 9.57 -3.87
N ASP A 62 16.40 9.67 -2.71
CA ASP A 62 16.21 8.54 -1.79
C ASP A 62 14.78 8.02 -1.83
N PHE A 63 14.62 6.69 -1.85
CA PHE A 63 13.32 6.04 -1.68
C PHE A 63 12.72 6.46 -0.33
N TYR A 64 11.63 7.24 -0.37
CA TYR A 64 10.98 7.78 0.82
C TYR A 64 9.83 6.90 1.36
N GLY A 65 9.35 5.97 0.54
CA GLY A 65 8.28 5.05 0.90
C GLY A 65 7.21 4.91 -0.17
N ILE A 66 6.22 4.07 0.13
CA ILE A 66 5.06 3.82 -0.73
C ILE A 66 3.80 4.20 0.01
N GLN A 67 2.87 4.81 -0.71
CA GLN A 67 1.52 5.06 -0.23
C GLN A 67 0.52 4.23 -1.01
N MET A 68 -0.50 3.76 -0.30
CA MET A 68 -1.54 2.95 -0.90
C MET A 68 -2.91 3.22 -0.26
N ILE A 69 -3.97 3.03 -1.04
CA ILE A 69 -5.33 2.89 -0.53
C ILE A 69 -5.70 1.41 -0.64
N VAL A 70 -6.08 0.82 0.49
CA VAL A 70 -6.51 -0.58 0.55
C VAL A 70 -7.98 -0.67 0.94
N LEU A 71 -8.67 -1.70 0.45
CA LEU A 71 -10.09 -1.93 0.62
C LEU A 71 -10.33 -3.35 1.15
N ASP A 72 -11.14 -3.52 2.19
CA ASP A 72 -11.50 -4.85 2.72
C ASP A 72 -12.73 -5.45 2.01
N ALA A 73 -13.16 -6.63 2.46
CA ALA A 73 -14.27 -7.36 1.84
C ALA A 73 -15.64 -6.65 1.94
N GLU A 74 -15.80 -5.72 2.90
CA GLU A 74 -17.05 -4.96 3.08
C GLU A 74 -17.01 -3.60 2.39
N GLY A 75 -15.89 -3.26 1.74
CA GLY A 75 -15.72 -1.97 1.07
C GLY A 75 -15.18 -0.87 1.98
N ASN A 76 -14.80 -1.18 3.22
CA ASN A 76 -14.11 -0.21 4.07
C ASN A 76 -12.73 0.08 3.46
N SER A 77 -12.27 1.32 3.57
CA SER A 77 -10.98 1.71 3.02
C SER A 77 -10.10 2.44 4.02
N ILE A 78 -8.79 2.24 3.92
CA ILE A 78 -7.80 2.96 4.72
C ILE A 78 -6.58 3.31 3.86
N ARG A 79 -5.96 4.44 4.17
CA ARG A 79 -4.67 4.84 3.60
C ARG A 79 -3.55 4.23 4.42
N VAL A 80 -2.66 3.51 3.75
CA VAL A 80 -1.47 2.90 4.35
C VAL A 80 -0.24 3.61 3.81
N LYS A 81 0.72 3.87 4.70
CA LYS A 81 2.04 4.41 4.36
C LYS A 81 3.09 3.42 4.84
N VAL A 82 3.94 2.97 3.92
CA VAL A 82 5.16 2.22 4.21
C VAL A 82 6.31 3.22 4.09
N LYS A 83 7.19 3.25 5.09
CA LYS A 83 8.43 4.02 5.09
C LYS A 83 9.60 3.05 5.04
#